data_AF-A0A453RLA3-F1
#
_entry.id   AF-A0A453RLA3-F1
#
_cell.length_a   1.000
_cell.length_b   1.000
_cell.length_c   1.000
_cell.angle_alpha   90.00
_cell.angle_beta   90.00
_cell.angle_gamma   90.00
#
_symmetry.space_group_name_H-M   'P 1'
#
loop_
_entity.id
_entity.type
_entity.pdbx_description
1 polymer ?
#
loop_
_entity_poly.entity_id
_entity_poly.type
_entity_poly.pdbx_seq_one_letter_code
_entity_poly.pdbx_strand_id
1 'polypeptide(L)'
;GSFNISKKSPRSASKLASTLRSLSFKRRDELQEDCENLQQQQSEDDPYQILETAYVAQVSLSWEAIHCTYMHLSLILAAQPENPTTYSCAAQAFQQFQVLLQRFVENEPFEQGSRFEIYARSRSSLSKLLQVPTFQVADGKDNAEDQTEPILAPDLMKLLEECILTFRVFLKKDKKKSSVLMGVHGHTGSSIQQVQSSLDKKEMKVKELFKKKKGWKSKTWPTTMEEVQLLFALTDIKVVSRVLRMAKLSKEQLLWCEEKMSKLDLSDNKLRRDGCPILFPC
;
A
#
# COMPACT_ATOMS: atom_id res chain seq x y z
N GLY A 1 32.13 -82.78 13.85
CA GLY A 1 32.48 -82.54 12.44
C GLY A 1 31.37 -81.73 11.78
N SER A 2 31.77 -80.70 11.03
CA SER A 2 31.14 -79.99 9.89
C SER A 2 29.70 -79.47 10.01
N PHE A 3 29.38 -78.16 9.96
CA PHE A 3 29.61 -77.02 9.02
C PHE A 3 28.50 -76.80 7.97
N ASN A 4 27.82 -75.63 8.04
CA ASN A 4 27.71 -74.54 7.03
C ASN A 4 26.48 -73.64 7.33
N ILE A 5 26.60 -72.35 7.72
CA ILE A 5 26.93 -71.08 6.99
C ILE A 5 25.78 -70.65 6.04
N SER A 6 25.06 -69.52 6.21
CA SER A 6 25.40 -68.11 5.90
C SER A 6 24.10 -67.26 6.03
N LYS A 7 24.00 -65.95 6.27
CA LYS A 7 24.77 -64.76 5.84
C LYS A 7 24.67 -63.63 6.88
N LYS A 8 25.75 -62.86 7.01
CA LYS A 8 25.98 -61.79 8.00
C LYS A 8 25.54 -60.40 7.51
N SER A 9 25.05 -59.61 8.47
CA SER A 9 25.03 -58.14 8.51
C SER A 9 26.43 -57.59 8.88
N PRO A 10 26.78 -56.36 8.47
CA PRO A 10 27.84 -55.62 9.15
C PRO A 10 27.39 -54.25 9.70
N ARG A 11 27.75 -54.03 10.97
CA ARG A 11 27.97 -52.73 11.62
C ARG A 11 29.16 -52.00 10.96
N SER A 12 29.21 -50.65 11.01
CA SER A 12 30.27 -49.88 11.70
C SER A 12 30.29 -48.37 11.39
N ALA A 13 30.30 -47.61 12.50
CA ALA A 13 31.18 -46.49 12.87
C ALA A 13 31.45 -45.29 11.94
N SER A 14 31.24 -44.12 12.54
CA SER A 14 31.64 -42.76 12.17
C SER A 14 33.12 -42.61 11.77
N LYS A 15 33.37 -41.83 10.71
CA LYS A 15 34.57 -40.99 10.51
C LYS A 15 34.39 -40.15 9.25
N LEU A 16 34.45 -38.82 9.37
CA LEU A 16 35.12 -37.87 8.46
C LEU A 16 34.78 -36.43 8.89
N ALA A 17 35.38 -36.01 10.00
CA ALA A 17 35.78 -34.62 10.18
C ALA A 17 37.21 -34.47 9.66
N SER A 18 37.54 -33.27 9.18
CA SER A 18 38.86 -32.77 8.77
C SER A 18 39.42 -33.17 7.39
N THR A 19 39.04 -32.39 6.38
CA THR A 19 39.87 -31.86 5.27
C THR A 19 39.00 -30.78 4.62
N LEU A 20 39.26 -29.48 4.78
CA LEU A 20 40.19 -28.71 3.98
C LEU A 20 40.53 -27.41 4.74
N ARG A 21 41.63 -27.43 5.49
CA ARG A 21 42.28 -26.25 6.03
C ARG A 21 43.56 -26.03 5.21
N SER A 22 43.43 -25.53 3.98
CA SER A 22 44.58 -25.05 3.18
C SER A 22 44.14 -24.35 1.88
N LEU A 23 43.59 -23.14 1.98
CA LEU A 23 43.67 -22.16 0.88
C LEU A 23 43.82 -20.77 1.50
N SER A 24 45.06 -20.46 1.88
CA SER A 24 45.51 -19.08 2.10
C SER A 24 45.55 -18.39 0.74
N PHE A 25 44.54 -17.56 0.45
CA PHE A 25 44.62 -16.56 -0.60
C PHE A 25 44.65 -15.19 0.06
N LYS A 26 45.80 -14.51 -0.11
CA LYS A 26 45.89 -13.05 -0.06
C LYS A 26 44.86 -12.49 -1.04
N ARG A 27 43.78 -11.93 -0.51
CA ARG A 27 42.87 -11.03 -1.22
C ARG A 27 42.01 -10.30 -0.18
N ARG A 28 42.65 -9.42 0.59
CA ARG A 28 41.96 -8.56 1.56
C ARG A 28 41.85 -7.11 1.06
N ASP A 29 42.65 -6.71 0.07
CA ASP A 29 42.62 -5.33 -0.44
C ASP A 29 41.56 -5.11 -1.54
N GLU A 30 41.35 -6.07 -2.47
CA GLU A 30 40.35 -5.91 -3.57
C GLU A 30 38.88 -5.91 -3.09
N LEU A 31 38.55 -6.70 -2.06
CA LEU A 31 37.19 -6.71 -1.49
C LEU A 31 36.91 -5.48 -0.61
N GLN A 32 37.96 -4.84 -0.11
CA GLN A 32 37.85 -3.62 0.67
C GLN A 32 37.65 -2.41 -0.26
N GLU A 33 38.36 -2.34 -1.39
CA GLU A 33 38.07 -1.36 -2.44
C GLU A 33 36.65 -1.53 -3.01
N ASP A 34 36.16 -2.75 -3.23
CA ASP A 34 34.78 -2.95 -3.69
C ASP A 34 33.73 -2.59 -2.62
N CYS A 35 34.00 -2.82 -1.33
CA CYS A 35 33.15 -2.31 -0.24
C CYS A 35 33.23 -0.79 -0.12
N GLU A 36 34.40 -0.18 -0.25
CA GLU A 36 34.59 1.26 -0.19
C GLU A 36 33.99 1.96 -1.43
N ASN A 37 34.00 1.32 -2.60
CA ASN A 37 33.33 1.78 -3.83
C ASN A 37 31.81 1.61 -3.77
N LEU A 38 31.29 0.52 -3.17
CA LEU A 38 29.86 0.36 -2.86
C LEU A 38 29.38 1.39 -1.82
N GLN A 39 30.24 1.74 -0.87
CA GLN A 39 29.96 2.73 0.17
C GLN A 39 30.09 4.17 -0.36
N GLN A 40 30.89 4.41 -1.41
CA GLN A 40 30.94 5.67 -2.16
C GLN A 40 29.78 5.83 -3.16
N GLN A 41 29.14 4.73 -3.60
CA GLN A 41 27.92 4.77 -4.42
C GLN A 41 26.62 4.86 -3.61
N GLN A 42 26.67 4.68 -2.29
CA GLN A 42 25.63 5.19 -1.42
C GLN A 42 25.75 6.72 -1.42
N SER A 43 25.13 7.35 -2.42
CA SER A 43 24.48 8.65 -2.23
C SER A 43 23.94 8.63 -0.80
N GLU A 44 24.48 9.46 0.10
CA GLU A 44 23.86 9.71 1.41
C GLU A 44 22.44 10.19 1.09
N ASP A 45 21.51 9.25 0.99
CA ASP A 45 20.14 9.56 0.64
C ASP A 45 19.63 10.40 1.80
N ASP A 46 19.34 11.66 1.47
CA ASP A 46 18.84 12.65 2.40
C ASP A 46 17.75 12.00 3.27
N PRO A 47 17.90 11.99 4.61
CA PRO A 47 16.96 11.32 5.49
C PRO A 47 15.52 11.81 5.27
N TYR A 48 15.33 13.07 4.84
CA TYR A 48 14.00 13.57 4.49
C TYR A 48 13.41 12.91 3.24
N GLN A 49 14.23 12.54 2.25
CA GLN A 49 13.80 11.79 1.06
C GLN A 49 13.41 10.35 1.40
N ILE A 50 14.13 9.71 2.34
CA ILE A 50 13.77 8.38 2.84
C ILE A 50 12.43 8.43 3.56
N LEU A 51 12.22 9.43 4.43
CA LEU A 51 10.94 9.62 5.13
C LEU A 51 9.80 9.90 4.17
N GLU A 52 10.02 10.74 3.15
CA GLU A 52 9.01 11.00 2.12
C GLU A 52 8.67 9.74 1.32
N THR A 53 9.68 8.99 0.87
CA THR A 53 9.49 7.74 0.12
C THR A 53 8.72 6.71 0.94
N ALA A 54 9.10 6.50 2.21
CA ALA A 54 8.40 5.58 3.10
C ALA A 54 6.94 6.00 3.34
N TYR A 55 6.67 7.29 3.53
CA TYR A 55 5.31 7.81 3.66
C TYR A 55 4.48 7.56 2.39
N VAL A 56 5.02 7.91 1.23
CA VAL A 56 4.31 7.76 -0.06
C VAL A 56 4.07 6.29 -0.39
N ALA A 57 5.07 5.42 -0.16
CA ALA A 57 4.91 3.99 -0.29
C ALA A 57 3.78 3.47 0.60
N GLN A 58 3.75 3.87 1.87
CA GLN A 58 2.69 3.45 2.79
C GLN A 58 1.32 3.95 2.33
N VAL A 59 1.20 5.19 1.86
CA VAL A 59 -0.07 5.72 1.32
C VAL A 59 -0.54 4.90 0.11
N SER A 60 0.36 4.62 -0.83
CA SER A 60 0.05 3.83 -2.03
C SER A 60 -0.38 2.41 -1.66
N LEU A 61 0.37 1.72 -0.81
CA LEU A 61 0.06 0.37 -0.35
C LEU A 61 -1.25 0.31 0.45
N SER A 62 -1.53 1.33 1.27
CA SER A 62 -2.79 1.40 2.03
C SER A 62 -3.99 1.43 1.10
N TRP A 63 -3.90 2.20 0.01
CA TRP A 63 -4.98 2.27 -0.96
C TRP A 63 -5.23 0.92 -1.62
N GLU A 64 -4.18 0.26 -2.13
CA GLU A 64 -4.31 -1.06 -2.75
C GLU A 64 -4.89 -2.07 -1.78
N ALA A 65 -4.41 -2.10 -0.53
CA ALA A 65 -4.88 -3.05 0.47
C ALA A 65 -6.37 -2.86 0.81
N ILE A 66 -6.82 -1.64 1.10
CA ILE A 66 -8.26 -1.40 1.44
C ILE A 66 -9.15 -1.71 0.23
N HIS A 67 -8.73 -1.28 -0.97
CA HIS A 67 -9.48 -1.54 -2.20
C HIS A 67 -9.57 -3.05 -2.47
N CYS A 68 -8.47 -3.80 -2.32
CA CYS A 68 -8.47 -5.26 -2.44
C CYS A 68 -9.39 -5.92 -1.40
N THR A 69 -9.36 -5.48 -0.13
CA THR A 69 -10.27 -6.02 0.89
C THR A 69 -11.74 -5.74 0.55
N TYR A 70 -12.06 -4.54 0.10
CA TYR A 70 -13.41 -4.18 -0.36
C TYR A 70 -13.87 -5.08 -1.51
N MET A 71 -13.01 -5.28 -2.53
CA MET A 71 -13.35 -6.13 -3.68
C MET A 71 -13.54 -7.60 -3.26
N HIS A 72 -12.69 -8.10 -2.37
CA HIS A 72 -12.80 -9.46 -1.85
C HIS A 72 -14.13 -9.65 -1.10
N LEU A 73 -14.46 -8.76 -0.16
CA LEU A 73 -15.72 -8.87 0.58
C LEU A 73 -16.94 -8.71 -0.34
N SER A 74 -16.86 -7.87 -1.36
CA SER A 74 -17.92 -7.70 -2.37
C SER A 74 -18.19 -9.02 -3.11
N LEU A 75 -17.14 -9.77 -3.44
CA LEU A 75 -17.26 -11.09 -4.08
C LEU A 75 -17.87 -12.12 -3.13
N ILE A 76 -17.48 -12.12 -1.84
CA ILE A 76 -18.09 -13.00 -0.83
C ILE A 76 -19.60 -12.73 -0.73
N LEU A 77 -20.00 -11.47 -0.59
CA LEU A 77 -21.41 -11.07 -0.50
C LEU A 77 -22.21 -11.43 -1.75
N ALA A 78 -21.62 -11.29 -2.94
CA ALA A 78 -22.27 -11.66 -4.19
C ALA A 78 -22.47 -13.18 -4.33
N ALA A 79 -21.52 -13.98 -3.82
CA ALA A 79 -21.56 -15.44 -3.90
C ALA A 79 -22.42 -16.07 -2.79
N GLN A 80 -22.38 -15.51 -1.58
CA GLN A 80 -23.04 -16.05 -0.38
C GLN A 80 -23.60 -14.92 0.50
N PRO A 81 -24.78 -14.35 0.16
CA PRO A 81 -25.37 -13.26 0.93
C PRO A 81 -25.71 -13.63 2.38
N GLU A 82 -26.13 -14.88 2.60
CA GLU A 82 -26.57 -15.41 3.90
C GLU A 82 -25.45 -16.12 4.66
N ASN A 83 -24.19 -15.78 4.39
CA ASN A 83 -23.06 -16.41 5.04
C ASN A 83 -23.05 -16.04 6.55
N PRO A 84 -23.14 -17.02 7.48
CA PRO A 84 -23.17 -16.77 8.92
C PRO A 84 -21.78 -16.44 9.50
N THR A 85 -20.74 -16.34 8.67
CA THR A 85 -19.38 -16.01 9.09
C THR A 85 -19.36 -14.66 9.80
N THR A 86 -18.69 -14.63 10.96
CA THR A 86 -18.54 -13.42 11.76
C THR A 86 -17.19 -12.76 11.52
N TYR A 87 -17.19 -11.44 11.53
CA TYR A 87 -16.04 -10.60 11.19
C TYR A 87 -15.71 -9.60 12.31
N SER A 88 -16.10 -9.88 13.55
CA SER A 88 -15.95 -8.94 14.68
C SER A 88 -14.50 -8.46 14.88
N CYS A 89 -13.52 -9.37 14.79
CA CYS A 89 -12.10 -9.01 14.90
C CYS A 89 -11.64 -8.09 13.76
N ALA A 90 -12.03 -8.40 12.51
CA ALA A 90 -11.74 -7.56 11.37
C ALA A 90 -12.40 -6.18 11.52
N ALA A 91 -13.66 -6.14 11.94
CA ALA A 91 -14.40 -4.90 12.16
C ALA A 91 -13.72 -4.01 13.20
N GLN A 92 -13.33 -4.56 14.35
CA GLN A 92 -12.60 -3.80 15.37
C GLN A 92 -11.28 -3.24 14.82
N ALA A 93 -10.54 -4.02 14.03
CA ALA A 93 -9.29 -3.58 13.43
C ALA A 93 -9.50 -2.46 12.39
N PHE A 94 -10.55 -2.54 11.55
CA PHE A 94 -10.88 -1.50 10.58
C PHE A 94 -11.40 -0.21 11.24
N GLN A 95 -12.14 -0.32 12.35
CA GLN A 95 -12.50 0.84 13.18
C GLN A 95 -11.24 1.53 13.74
N GLN A 96 -10.28 0.76 14.27
CA GLN A 96 -9.01 1.33 14.72
C GLN A 96 -8.27 2.04 13.57
N PHE A 97 -8.20 1.41 12.39
CA PHE A 97 -7.60 2.02 11.20
C PHE A 97 -8.25 3.37 10.85
N GLN A 98 -9.58 3.44 10.85
CA GLN A 98 -10.35 4.66 10.60
C GLN A 98 -10.05 5.76 11.63
N VAL A 99 -10.06 5.42 12.92
CA VAL A 99 -9.77 6.35 14.02
C VAL A 99 -8.37 6.92 13.92
N LEU A 100 -7.37 6.10 13.55
CA LEU A 100 -6.00 6.57 13.38
C LEU A 100 -5.87 7.59 12.23
N LEU A 101 -6.56 7.35 11.11
CA LEU A 101 -6.60 8.32 10.00
C LEU A 101 -7.25 9.65 10.40
N GLN A 102 -8.38 9.58 11.11
CA GLN A 102 -9.11 10.76 11.59
C GLN A 102 -8.24 11.56 12.56
N ARG A 103 -7.70 10.89 13.58
CA ARG A 103 -6.83 11.49 14.59
C ARG A 103 -5.61 12.16 13.96
N PHE A 104 -4.99 11.53 12.96
CA PHE A 104 -3.87 12.16 12.24
C PHE A 104 -4.32 13.45 11.54
N VAL A 105 -5.43 13.42 10.80
CA VAL A 105 -5.95 14.58 10.06
C VAL A 105 -6.38 15.72 10.98
N GLU A 106 -6.91 15.40 12.16
CA GLU A 106 -7.34 16.38 13.17
C GLU A 106 -6.15 17.06 13.85
N ASN A 107 -5.07 16.30 14.12
CA ASN A 107 -3.89 16.82 14.82
C ASN A 107 -2.88 17.50 13.89
N GLU A 108 -2.79 17.08 12.63
CA GLU A 108 -1.82 17.60 11.65
C GLU A 108 -1.75 19.15 11.57
N PRO A 109 -2.85 19.93 11.61
CA PRO A 109 -2.78 21.39 11.54
C PRO A 109 -2.05 22.07 12.71
N PHE A 110 -1.89 21.36 13.83
CA PHE A 110 -1.23 21.85 15.04
C PHE A 110 0.23 21.39 15.15
N GLU A 111 0.68 20.57 14.21
CA GLU A 111 2.04 20.03 14.15
C GLU A 111 2.93 20.83 13.19
N GLN A 112 4.22 20.93 13.53
CA GLN A 112 5.20 21.63 12.70
C GLN A 112 5.87 20.67 11.70
N GLY A 113 6.18 21.18 10.51
CA GLY A 113 6.93 20.46 9.47
C GLY A 113 6.07 20.05 8.28
N SER A 114 6.67 19.29 7.36
CA SER A 114 5.94 18.66 6.26
C SER A 114 5.09 17.49 6.75
N ARG A 115 4.07 17.11 5.97
CA ARG A 115 3.17 16.00 6.32
C ARG A 115 3.90 14.68 6.52
N PHE A 116 4.94 14.39 5.73
CA PHE A 116 5.70 13.15 5.86
C PHE A 116 6.57 13.13 7.13
N GLU A 117 7.11 14.28 7.56
CA GLU A 117 7.79 14.41 8.85
C GLU A 117 6.80 14.24 10.02
N ILE A 118 5.63 14.88 9.94
CA ILE A 118 4.57 14.74 10.94
C ILE A 118 4.13 13.28 11.03
N TYR A 119 3.96 12.60 9.89
CA TYR A 119 3.66 11.17 9.83
C TYR A 119 4.74 10.34 10.51
N ALA A 120 6.02 10.55 10.19
CA ALA A 120 7.13 9.81 10.78
C ALA A 120 7.18 9.96 12.32
N ARG A 121 7.03 11.18 12.83
CA ARG A 121 6.97 11.45 14.29
C ARG A 121 5.73 10.81 14.92
N SER A 122 4.57 10.94 14.28
CA SER A 122 3.28 10.43 14.76
C SER A 122 3.25 8.91 14.89
N ARG A 123 4.03 8.18 14.08
CA ARG A 123 4.10 6.71 14.12
C ARG A 123 4.63 6.13 15.44
N SER A 124 5.30 6.93 16.27
CA SER A 124 5.70 6.53 17.63
C SER A 124 4.50 6.27 18.55
N SER A 125 3.45 7.09 18.44
CA SER A 125 2.21 6.99 19.24
C SER A 125 1.05 6.36 18.47
N LEU A 126 1.07 6.45 17.14
CA LEU A 126 0.10 5.88 16.21
C LEU A 126 0.76 4.79 15.36
N SER A 127 1.29 3.75 16.02
CA SER A 127 2.13 2.71 15.39
C SER A 127 1.48 1.92 14.26
N LYS A 128 0.14 1.94 14.16
CA LYS A 128 -0.65 1.32 13.10
C LYS A 128 -1.21 2.31 12.07
N LEU A 129 -0.82 3.60 12.13
CA LEU A 129 -1.29 4.60 11.18
C LEU A 129 -0.91 4.19 9.75
N LEU A 130 -1.90 4.20 8.85
CA LEU A 130 -1.82 3.70 7.47
C LEU A 130 -1.50 2.19 7.35
N GLN A 131 -1.50 1.40 8.43
CA GLN A 131 -1.39 -0.05 8.32
C GLN A 131 -2.78 -0.65 8.19
N VAL A 132 -3.10 -1.11 6.99
CA VAL A 132 -4.39 -1.74 6.70
C VAL A 132 -4.44 -3.10 7.40
N PRO A 133 -5.49 -3.38 8.19
CA PRO A 133 -5.65 -4.68 8.84
C PRO A 133 -5.65 -5.83 7.84
N THR A 134 -5.06 -6.95 8.23
CA THR A 134 -5.27 -8.20 7.50
C THR A 134 -6.70 -8.67 7.66
N PHE A 135 -7.28 -9.18 6.58
CA PHE A 135 -8.63 -9.74 6.58
C PHE A 135 -8.60 -11.09 7.30
N GLN A 136 -8.75 -11.06 8.63
CA GLN A 136 -8.81 -12.26 9.48
C GLN A 136 -10.26 -12.54 9.84
N VAL A 137 -10.72 -13.74 9.53
CA VAL A 137 -12.02 -14.26 9.95
C VAL A 137 -11.81 -14.96 11.29
N ALA A 138 -12.66 -14.69 12.28
CA ALA A 138 -12.61 -15.44 13.53
C ALA A 138 -12.96 -16.90 13.23
N ASP A 139 -12.06 -17.83 13.54
CA ASP A 139 -12.42 -19.24 13.56
C ASP A 139 -13.42 -19.41 14.71
N GLY A 140 -14.56 -20.06 14.46
CA GLY A 140 -15.77 -20.01 15.30
C GLY A 140 -15.66 -20.68 16.68
N LYS A 141 -14.50 -20.64 17.32
CA LYS A 141 -14.18 -21.40 18.53
C LYS A 141 -13.65 -20.58 19.72
N ASP A 142 -13.46 -19.27 19.58
CA ASP A 142 -13.01 -18.46 20.70
C ASP A 142 -14.14 -17.60 21.27
N ASN A 143 -14.63 -18.10 22.42
CA ASN A 143 -15.23 -17.36 23.54
C ASN A 143 -16.58 -16.66 23.30
N ALA A 144 -17.64 -17.45 23.51
CA ALA A 144 -19.02 -17.02 23.65
C ALA A 144 -19.30 -16.25 24.96
N GLU A 145 -18.49 -15.26 25.31
CA GLU A 145 -18.69 -14.46 26.54
C GLU A 145 -18.75 -12.94 26.34
N ASP A 146 -18.49 -12.42 25.13
CA ASP A 146 -18.75 -11.00 24.83
C ASP A 146 -20.15 -10.83 24.24
N GLN A 147 -21.02 -10.11 24.97
CA GLN A 147 -22.42 -9.82 24.64
C GLN A 147 -22.59 -8.83 23.46
N THR A 148 -21.66 -8.83 22.50
CA THR A 148 -21.74 -7.97 21.31
C THR A 148 -22.33 -8.77 20.16
N GLU A 149 -23.35 -8.21 19.49
CA GLU A 149 -23.92 -8.83 18.29
C GLU A 149 -22.82 -9.14 17.26
N PRO A 150 -22.80 -10.35 16.68
CA PRO A 150 -21.76 -10.74 15.74
C PRO A 150 -21.81 -9.85 14.49
N ILE A 151 -20.65 -9.30 14.10
CA ILE A 151 -20.57 -8.48 12.88
C ILE A 151 -20.59 -9.39 11.67
N LEU A 152 -21.59 -9.23 10.81
CA LEU A 152 -21.73 -9.97 9.56
C LEU A 152 -21.09 -9.22 8.38
N ALA A 153 -20.97 -9.91 7.25
CA ALA A 153 -20.36 -9.36 6.04
C ALA A 153 -20.98 -8.04 5.55
N PRO A 154 -22.31 -7.81 5.57
CA PRO A 154 -22.89 -6.53 5.17
C PRO A 154 -22.49 -5.36 6.06
N ASP A 155 -22.31 -5.59 7.36
CA ASP A 155 -21.91 -4.54 8.30
C ASP A 155 -20.42 -4.25 8.23
N LEU A 156 -19.59 -5.28 8.01
CA LEU A 156 -18.18 -5.07 7.67
C LEU A 156 -18.04 -4.28 6.36
N MET A 157 -18.89 -4.53 5.36
CA MET A 157 -18.86 -3.78 4.10
C MET A 157 -19.07 -2.29 4.33
N LYS A 158 -20.11 -1.90 5.07
CA LYS A 158 -20.35 -0.49 5.43
C LYS A 158 -19.12 0.13 6.13
N LEU A 159 -18.48 -0.60 7.03
CA LEU A 159 -17.27 -0.13 7.70
C LEU A 159 -16.09 0.07 6.72
N LEU A 160 -15.91 -0.83 5.74
CA LEU A 160 -14.89 -0.67 4.70
C LEU A 160 -15.17 0.55 3.81
N GLU A 161 -16.44 0.76 3.45
CA GLU A 161 -16.88 1.96 2.72
C GLU A 161 -16.52 3.24 3.48
N GLU A 162 -16.76 3.28 4.80
CA GLU A 162 -16.36 4.40 5.66
C GLU A 162 -14.84 4.56 5.77
N CYS A 163 -14.08 3.46 5.84
CA CYS A 163 -12.62 3.48 5.81
C CYS A 163 -12.10 4.12 4.52
N ILE A 164 -12.66 3.75 3.36
CA ILE A 164 -12.31 4.33 2.07
C ILE A 164 -12.63 5.82 2.04
N LEU A 165 -13.80 6.24 2.52
CA LEU A 165 -14.17 7.66 2.58
C LEU A 165 -13.24 8.45 3.49
N THR A 166 -12.87 7.89 4.64
CA THR A 166 -11.94 8.48 5.60
C THR A 166 -10.54 8.62 4.99
N PHE A 167 -10.06 7.57 4.30
CA PHE A 167 -8.79 7.60 3.56
C PHE A 167 -8.79 8.66 2.46
N ARG A 168 -9.92 8.85 1.75
CA ARG A 168 -10.05 9.95 0.77
C ARG A 168 -9.99 11.33 1.42
N VAL A 169 -10.56 11.50 2.61
CA VAL A 169 -10.43 12.76 3.37
C VAL A 169 -8.97 12.98 3.76
N PHE A 170 -8.29 11.94 4.23
CA PHE A 170 -6.85 11.96 4.51
C PHE A 170 -6.04 12.43 3.29
N LEU A 171 -6.26 11.83 2.11
CA LEU A 171 -5.58 12.23 0.87
C LEU A 171 -5.91 13.67 0.44
N LYS A 172 -7.15 14.13 0.63
CA LYS A 172 -7.55 15.51 0.29
C LYS A 172 -6.88 16.56 1.18
N LYS A 173 -6.46 16.18 2.38
CA LYS A 173 -5.74 17.05 3.32
C LYS A 173 -4.25 17.11 3.01
N ASP A 174 -3.72 16.10 2.32
CA ASP A 174 -2.37 16.11 1.73
C ASP A 174 -2.34 17.05 0.51
N LYS A 175 -2.22 18.35 0.80
CA LYS A 175 -2.02 19.41 -0.19
C LYS A 175 -0.61 19.95 -0.06
N LYS A 176 0.06 20.13 -1.20
CA LYS A 176 1.28 20.94 -1.25
C LYS A 176 0.89 22.39 -0.92
N LYS A 177 1.51 23.02 0.09
CA LYS A 177 1.59 24.49 0.12
C LYS A 177 2.30 24.87 -1.18
N SER A 178 1.70 25.72 -2.00
CA SER A 178 2.26 26.16 -3.29
C SER A 178 3.67 26.71 -3.11
N SER A 179 4.68 25.83 -3.11
CA SER A 179 6.06 26.19 -3.29
C SER A 179 6.18 26.51 -4.77
N VAL A 180 6.11 27.81 -5.04
CA VAL A 180 6.65 28.45 -6.22
C VAL A 180 7.97 27.77 -6.59
N LEU A 181 8.07 27.37 -7.86
CA LEU A 181 9.25 26.89 -8.58
C LEU A 181 10.21 25.91 -7.87
N MET A 182 10.22 24.66 -8.33
CA MET A 182 11.51 23.98 -8.55
C MET A 182 11.52 23.48 -9.99
N GLY A 183 12.24 24.23 -10.83
CA GLY A 183 12.48 23.87 -12.22
C GLY A 183 13.42 22.68 -12.28
N VAL A 184 12.91 21.52 -12.70
CA VAL A 184 13.74 20.41 -13.13
C VAL A 184 14.04 20.62 -14.61
N HIS A 185 15.13 21.35 -14.90
CA HIS A 185 15.71 21.40 -16.24
C HIS A 185 16.48 20.09 -16.49
N GLY A 186 15.79 19.11 -17.08
CA GLY A 186 16.34 17.84 -17.54
C GLY A 186 15.27 17.03 -18.29
N HIS A 187 15.68 16.04 -19.09
CA HIS A 187 14.75 15.20 -19.87
C HIS A 187 13.65 14.55 -19.01
N THR A 188 13.95 14.21 -17.75
CA THR A 188 12.99 13.67 -16.76
C THR A 188 11.90 14.67 -16.38
N GLY A 189 12.18 15.98 -16.41
CA GLY A 189 11.20 17.03 -16.16
C GLY A 189 10.09 17.05 -17.21
N SER A 190 10.42 16.74 -18.47
CA SER A 190 9.45 16.62 -19.57
C SER A 190 8.51 15.43 -19.37
N SER A 191 9.06 14.26 -19.01
CA SER A 191 8.24 13.06 -18.74
C SER A 191 7.31 13.24 -17.55
N ILE A 192 7.80 13.82 -16.44
CA ILE A 192 6.95 14.12 -15.27
C ILE A 192 5.81 15.08 -15.65
N GLN A 193 6.11 16.14 -16.42
CA GLN A 193 5.08 17.09 -16.88
C GLN A 193 4.03 16.43 -17.79
N GLN A 194 4.44 15.47 -18.62
CA GLN A 194 3.52 14.70 -19.47
C GLN A 194 2.56 13.86 -18.61
N VAL A 195 3.08 13.12 -17.63
CA VAL A 195 2.25 12.31 -16.72
C VAL A 195 1.34 13.21 -15.89
N GLN A 196 1.85 14.32 -15.36
CA GLN A 196 1.05 15.31 -14.62
C GLN A 196 -0.07 15.90 -15.48
N SER A 197 0.21 16.27 -16.73
CA SER A 197 -0.80 16.80 -17.66
C SER A 197 -1.87 15.77 -18.00
N SER A 198 -1.48 14.50 -18.17
CA SER A 198 -2.41 13.39 -18.35
C SER A 198 -3.30 13.20 -17.12
N LEU A 199 -2.69 13.17 -15.93
CA LEU A 199 -3.36 13.06 -14.64
C LEU A 199 -4.39 14.19 -14.45
N ASP A 200 -4.02 15.45 -14.69
CA ASP A 200 -4.91 16.61 -14.53
C ASP A 200 -6.10 16.54 -15.50
N LYS A 201 -5.87 16.14 -16.76
CA LYS A 201 -6.94 15.91 -17.74
C LYS A 201 -7.89 14.81 -17.28
N LYS A 202 -7.38 13.69 -16.74
CA LYS A 202 -8.21 12.60 -16.20
C LYS A 202 -8.98 13.07 -14.96
N GLU A 203 -8.35 13.82 -14.06
CA GLU A 203 -9.01 14.38 -12.88
C GLU A 203 -10.18 15.30 -13.28
N MET A 204 -9.98 16.18 -14.26
CA MET A 204 -11.04 17.06 -14.77
C MET A 204 -12.20 16.27 -15.36
N LYS A 205 -11.92 15.29 -16.23
CA LYS A 205 -12.94 14.43 -16.85
C LYS A 205 -13.72 13.62 -15.81
N VAL A 206 -13.04 12.96 -14.87
CA VAL A 206 -13.70 12.18 -13.82
C VAL A 206 -14.58 13.09 -12.95
N LYS A 207 -14.11 14.28 -12.58
CA LYS A 207 -14.94 15.26 -11.85
C LYS A 207 -16.14 15.74 -12.66
N GLU A 208 -16.01 15.91 -13.97
CA GLU A 208 -17.12 16.29 -14.85
C GLU A 208 -18.18 15.18 -14.90
N LEU A 209 -17.76 13.93 -15.11
CA LEU A 209 -18.66 12.77 -15.05
C LEU A 209 -19.37 12.67 -13.70
N PHE A 210 -18.64 12.95 -12.63
CA PHE A 210 -19.19 12.97 -11.28
C PHE A 210 -20.21 14.09 -11.06
N LYS A 211 -19.97 15.30 -11.59
CA LYS A 211 -20.91 16.44 -11.51
C LYS A 211 -22.21 16.19 -12.27
N LYS A 212 -22.17 15.40 -13.35
CA LYS A 212 -23.36 15.03 -14.14
C LYS A 212 -24.28 14.08 -13.35
N LYS A 213 -23.75 13.36 -12.35
CA LYS A 213 -24.55 12.54 -11.44
C LYS A 213 -25.21 13.46 -10.39
N LYS A 214 -26.52 13.71 -10.57
CA LYS A 214 -27.30 14.53 -9.63
C LYS A 214 -27.36 13.84 -8.27
N GLY A 215 -27.02 14.56 -7.19
CA GLY A 215 -27.36 14.16 -5.82
C GLY A 215 -26.23 13.60 -4.95
N TRP A 216 -25.03 13.38 -5.49
CA TRP A 216 -23.94 12.80 -4.70
C TRP A 216 -23.27 13.81 -3.75
N LYS A 217 -23.41 13.61 -2.44
CA LYS A 217 -22.63 14.34 -1.42
C LYS A 217 -21.25 13.69 -1.30
N SER A 218 -20.18 14.46 -1.50
CA SER A 218 -18.77 14.01 -1.44
C SER A 218 -18.37 13.19 -0.17
N LYS A 219 -19.20 13.16 0.87
CA LYS A 219 -18.91 12.56 2.18
C LYS A 219 -19.66 11.25 2.47
N THR A 220 -20.65 10.87 1.67
CA THR A 220 -21.41 9.60 1.85
C THR A 220 -20.77 8.48 1.01
N TRP A 221 -21.32 7.26 0.98
CA TRP A 221 -20.89 6.16 0.08
C TRP A 221 -21.80 5.97 -1.17
N PRO A 222 -21.26 5.91 -2.41
CA PRO A 222 -22.05 6.03 -3.64
C PRO A 222 -23.22 5.05 -3.79
N THR A 223 -24.33 5.53 -4.35
CA THR A 223 -25.55 4.74 -4.52
C THR A 223 -25.51 3.79 -5.71
N THR A 224 -24.72 4.11 -6.73
CA THR A 224 -24.60 3.29 -7.94
C THR A 224 -23.17 2.80 -8.14
N MET A 225 -23.01 1.61 -8.73
CA MET A 225 -21.69 1.05 -9.03
C MET A 225 -20.86 1.97 -9.94
N GLU A 226 -21.48 2.69 -10.88
CA GLU A 226 -20.78 3.69 -11.69
C GLU A 226 -20.17 4.81 -10.85
N GLU A 227 -20.90 5.31 -9.85
CA GLU A 227 -20.40 6.33 -8.93
C GLU A 227 -19.32 5.78 -7.98
N VAL A 228 -19.40 4.51 -7.58
CA VAL A 228 -18.33 3.81 -6.84
C VAL A 228 -17.06 3.75 -7.69
N GLN A 229 -17.16 3.41 -8.98
CA GLN A 229 -16.00 3.40 -9.89
C GLN A 229 -15.39 4.80 -10.06
N LEU A 230 -16.21 5.85 -10.19
CA LEU A 230 -15.73 7.24 -10.21
C LEU A 230 -15.04 7.62 -8.90
N LEU A 231 -15.57 7.16 -7.76
CA LEU A 231 -14.96 7.36 -6.45
C LEU A 231 -13.58 6.71 -6.36
N PHE A 232 -13.43 5.47 -6.84
CA PHE A 232 -12.16 4.76 -6.90
C PHE A 232 -11.16 5.44 -7.84
N ALA A 233 -11.58 5.81 -9.05
CA ALA A 233 -10.73 6.53 -10.00
C ALA A 233 -10.21 7.86 -9.43
N LEU A 234 -11.05 8.63 -8.73
CA LEU A 234 -10.60 9.86 -8.05
C LEU A 234 -9.59 9.58 -6.94
N THR A 235 -9.66 8.40 -6.31
CA THR A 235 -8.75 8.00 -5.25
C THR A 235 -7.40 7.59 -5.85
N ASP A 236 -7.39 6.77 -6.91
CA ASP A 236 -6.18 6.44 -7.68
C ASP A 236 -5.44 7.71 -8.14
N ILE A 237 -6.19 8.66 -8.72
CA ILE A 237 -5.65 9.96 -9.17
C ILE A 237 -5.01 10.71 -8.01
N LYS A 238 -5.60 10.70 -6.80
CA LYS A 238 -5.04 11.41 -5.65
C LYS A 238 -3.79 10.74 -5.10
N VAL A 239 -3.71 9.41 -5.12
CA VAL A 239 -2.51 8.66 -4.77
C VAL A 239 -1.39 8.97 -5.77
N VAL A 240 -1.63 8.85 -7.07
CA VAL A 240 -0.64 9.18 -8.12
C VAL A 240 -0.22 10.65 -8.04
N SER A 241 -1.16 11.57 -7.82
CA SER A 241 -0.87 12.98 -7.59
C SER A 241 0.07 13.20 -6.41
N ARG A 242 0.01 12.36 -5.36
CA ARG A 242 0.94 12.47 -4.23
C ARG A 242 2.33 11.97 -4.60
N VAL A 243 2.43 10.88 -5.35
CA VAL A 243 3.70 10.33 -5.84
C VAL A 243 4.42 11.35 -6.72
N LEU A 244 3.74 11.95 -7.70
CA LEU A 244 4.33 12.97 -8.60
C LEU A 244 4.79 14.24 -7.87
N ARG A 245 4.38 14.45 -6.60
CA ARG A 245 4.79 15.59 -5.77
C ARG A 245 6.02 15.30 -4.90
N MET A 246 6.57 14.08 -4.94
CA MET A 246 7.83 13.76 -4.25
C MET A 246 8.97 14.66 -4.70
N ALA A 247 9.88 14.99 -3.79
CA ALA A 247 11.04 15.82 -4.09
C ALA A 247 11.99 15.14 -5.09
N LYS A 248 12.18 13.82 -4.94
CA LYS A 248 12.97 12.96 -5.83
C LYS A 248 12.08 11.79 -6.24
N LEU A 249 11.87 11.64 -7.55
CA LEU A 249 11.04 10.59 -8.13
C LEU A 249 11.94 9.66 -8.97
N SER A 250 11.90 8.36 -8.68
CA SER A 250 12.65 7.37 -9.46
C SER A 250 11.98 7.09 -10.81
N LYS A 251 12.72 6.44 -11.73
CA LYS A 251 12.16 6.02 -13.03
C LYS A 251 11.06 4.98 -12.85
N GLU A 252 11.25 4.03 -11.95
CA GLU A 252 10.30 2.97 -11.62
C GLU A 252 9.02 3.57 -11.04
N GLN A 253 9.14 4.56 -10.15
CA GLN A 253 7.99 5.27 -9.57
C GLN A 253 7.23 6.08 -10.61
N LEU A 254 7.92 6.68 -11.59
CA LEU A 254 7.28 7.36 -12.70
C LEU A 254 6.55 6.39 -13.63
N LEU A 255 7.16 5.24 -13.97
CA LEU A 255 6.52 4.18 -14.74
C LEU A 255 5.29 3.62 -14.01
N TRP A 256 5.37 3.47 -12.68
CA TRP A 256 4.23 3.08 -11.86
C TRP A 256 3.09 4.11 -11.96
N CYS A 257 3.39 5.41 -11.98
CA CYS A 257 2.38 6.45 -12.18
C CYS A 257 1.73 6.36 -13.56
N GLU A 258 2.51 6.10 -14.60
CA GLU A 258 2.01 5.89 -15.97
C GLU A 258 1.10 4.66 -16.06
N GLU A 259 1.54 3.53 -15.50
CA GLU A 259 0.76 2.28 -15.46
C GLU A 259 -0.53 2.45 -14.66
N LYS A 260 -0.45 3.05 -13.47
CA LYS A 260 -1.63 3.29 -12.63
C LYS A 260 -2.64 4.20 -13.35
N MET A 261 -2.17 5.18 -14.10
CA MET A 261 -3.05 6.04 -14.89
C MET A 261 -3.55 5.36 -16.16
N SER A 262 -2.82 4.46 -16.79
CA SER A 262 -3.27 3.76 -17.99
C SER A 262 -4.52 2.90 -17.73
N LYS A 263 -4.69 2.40 -16.49
CA LYS A 263 -5.88 1.67 -16.02
C LYS A 263 -7.18 2.49 -15.96
N LEU A 264 -7.11 3.80 -16.19
CA LEU A 264 -8.27 4.69 -16.26
C LEU A 264 -8.55 5.08 -17.72
N ASP A 265 -9.47 4.38 -18.38
CA ASP A 265 -9.96 4.73 -19.70
C ASP A 265 -11.20 5.63 -19.57
N LEU A 266 -11.12 6.80 -20.21
CA LEU A 266 -12.14 7.86 -20.21
C LEU A 266 -12.58 8.21 -21.63
N SER A 267 -12.47 7.25 -22.55
CA SER A 267 -13.07 7.31 -23.88
C SER A 267 -14.60 7.41 -23.80
N ASP A 268 -15.23 7.96 -24.84
CA ASP A 268 -16.69 8.02 -24.98
C ASP A 268 -17.48 8.64 -23.82
N ASN A 269 -16.86 9.55 -23.06
CA ASN A 269 -17.46 10.16 -21.87
C ASN A 269 -17.96 9.14 -20.83
N LYS A 270 -17.33 7.97 -20.74
CA LYS A 270 -17.58 6.95 -19.72
C LYS A 270 -16.28 6.56 -19.05
N LEU A 271 -16.35 6.08 -17.80
CA LEU A 271 -15.19 5.53 -17.10
C LEU A 271 -15.17 4.01 -17.28
N ARG A 272 -14.05 3.50 -17.79
CA ARG A 272 -13.65 2.09 -17.67
C ARG A 272 -12.40 2.04 -16.80
N ARG A 273 -12.49 1.34 -15.67
CA ARG A 273 -11.41 1.23 -14.69
C ARG A 273 -11.00 -0.23 -14.56
N ASP A 274 -9.71 -0.51 -14.73
CA ASP A 274 -9.12 -1.76 -14.25
C ASP A 274 -8.73 -1.59 -12.77
N GLY A 275 -9.34 -2.41 -11.92
CA GLY A 275 -9.14 -2.39 -10.47
C GLY A 275 -7.99 -3.28 -9.97
N CYS A 276 -7.24 -3.94 -10.85
CA CYS A 276 -6.14 -4.82 -10.43
C CYS A 276 -5.05 -4.03 -9.68
N PRO A 277 -4.59 -4.53 -8.53
CA PRO A 277 -3.60 -3.82 -7.73
C PRO A 277 -2.26 -3.69 -8.47
N ILE A 278 -1.55 -2.59 -8.19
CA ILE A 278 -0.17 -2.37 -8.69
C ILE A 278 0.68 -2.00 -7.49
N LEU A 279 1.66 -2.85 -7.18
CA LEU A 279 2.56 -2.60 -6.05
C LEU A 279 3.45 -1.40 -6.34
N PHE A 280 3.57 -0.51 -5.35
CA PHE A 280 4.41 0.67 -5.45
C PHE A 280 5.90 0.28 -5.37
N PRO A 281 6.76 0.75 -6.29
CA PRO A 281 8.19 0.50 -6.21
C PRO A 281 8.83 1.38 -5.11
N CYS A 282 9.32 0.71 -4.07
CA CYS A 282 9.96 1.33 -2.91
C CYS A 282 11.47 1.45 -3.11
#